data_AF-A0A379ZWI9-F1
#
_entry.id   AF-A0A379ZWI9-F1
#
_cell.length_a   1.000
_cell.length_b   1.000
_cell.length_c   1.000
_cell.angle_alpha   90.00
_cell.angle_beta   90.00
_cell.angle_gamma   90.00
#
_symmetry.space_group_name_H-M   'P 1'
#
loop_
_entity.id
_entity.type
_entity.pdbx_description
1 polymer ?
#
loop_
_entity_poly.entity_id
_entity_poly.type
_entity_poly.pdbx_seq_one_letter_code
_entity_poly.pdbx_strand_id
1 'polypeptide(L)'
;MKGIIDNILNKLQLFSKAMMGPIFFLPVIGLILALSSILTNATLINEHSAVFSIGKMIGDTFWPLFGNLGLIFCIGITYGLAKDKKSEAALVAVMCFIMFLGAQFFLSAIQRPRRGQDQR
;
A
#
# COMPACT_ATOMS: atom_id res chain seq x y z
N MET A 1 3.46 -38.52 -2.37
CA MET A 1 2.72 -37.34 -2.90
C MET A 1 2.18 -36.43 -1.79
N LYS A 2 1.58 -36.95 -0.71
CA LYS A 2 1.04 -36.16 0.41
C LYS A 2 2.04 -35.18 1.05
N GLY A 3 3.27 -35.62 1.37
CA GLY A 3 4.26 -34.75 2.03
C GLY A 3 4.73 -33.51 1.25
N ILE A 4 4.64 -33.50 -0.09
CA ILE A 4 4.96 -32.30 -0.90
C ILE A 4 3.84 -31.26 -0.76
N ILE A 5 2.59 -31.72 -0.82
CA ILE A 5 1.41 -30.87 -0.67
C ILE A 5 1.41 -30.23 0.72
N ASP A 6 1.70 -31.01 1.77
CA ASP A 6 1.75 -30.49 3.15
C ASP A 6 2.81 -29.39 3.34
N ASN A 7 3.97 -29.53 2.70
CA ASN A 7 5.02 -28.49 2.76
C ASN A 7 4.63 -27.21 2.01
N ILE A 8 3.96 -27.36 0.85
CA ILE A 8 3.43 -26.21 0.09
C ILE A 8 2.33 -25.52 0.90
N LEU A 9 1.40 -26.28 1.48
CA LEU A 9 0.33 -25.74 2.33
C LEU A 9 0.89 -24.98 3.53
N ASN A 10 1.92 -25.51 4.20
CA ASN A 10 2.57 -24.81 5.31
C ASN A 10 3.20 -23.47 4.89
N LYS A 11 3.87 -23.42 3.72
CA LYS A 11 4.44 -22.17 3.20
C LYS A 11 3.36 -21.16 2.80
N LEU A 12 2.27 -21.61 2.19
CA LEU A 12 1.12 -20.76 1.83
C LEU A 12 0.41 -20.22 3.07
N GLN A 13 0.27 -21.03 4.13
CA GLN A 13 -0.28 -20.59 5.40
C GLN A 13 0.60 -19.51 6.06
N LEU A 14 1.93 -19.69 6.05
CA LEU A 14 2.86 -18.68 6.55
C LEU A 14 2.75 -17.38 5.76
N PHE A 15 2.61 -17.46 4.43
CA PHE A 15 2.41 -16.30 3.58
C PHE A 15 1.09 -15.56 3.88
N SER A 16 -0.01 -16.29 4.00
CA SER A 16 -1.30 -15.72 4.40
C SER A 16 -1.22 -15.05 5.79
N LYS A 17 -0.53 -15.68 6.75
CA LYS A 17 -0.29 -15.11 8.08
C LYS A 17 0.55 -13.83 8.03
N ALA A 18 1.55 -13.76 7.16
CA ALA A 18 2.36 -12.55 6.98
C ALA A 18 1.58 -11.39 6.34
N MET A 19 0.66 -11.68 5.41
CA MET A 19 -0.19 -10.67 4.79
C MET A 19 -1.22 -10.04 5.74
N MET A 20 -1.60 -10.72 6.83
CA MET A 20 -2.54 -10.18 7.81
C MET A 20 -2.06 -8.85 8.41
N GLY A 21 -0.75 -8.70 8.64
CA GLY A 21 -0.19 -7.48 9.24
C GLY A 21 -0.59 -6.21 8.49
N PRO A 22 -0.23 -6.06 7.20
CA PRO A 22 -0.66 -4.94 6.36
C PRO A 22 -2.19 -4.79 6.23
N ILE A 23 -2.93 -5.90 6.13
CA ILE A 23 -4.39 -5.89 5.91
C ILE A 23 -5.11 -5.21 7.07
N PHE A 24 -4.68 -5.41 8.32
CA PHE A 24 -5.31 -4.80 9.48
C PHE A 24 -5.22 -3.26 9.52
N PHE A 25 -4.23 -2.66 8.85
CA PHE A 25 -4.12 -1.19 8.79
C PHE A 25 -5.18 -0.57 7.89
N LEU A 26 -5.63 -1.29 6.87
CA LEU A 26 -6.54 -0.77 5.85
C LEU A 26 -7.94 -0.41 6.41
N PRO A 27 -8.59 -1.25 7.24
CA PRO A 27 -9.84 -0.89 7.92
C PRO A 27 -9.71 0.30 8.87
N VAL A 28 -8.62 0.36 9.66
CA VAL A 28 -8.41 1.43 10.64
C VAL A 28 -8.29 2.79 9.95
N ILE A 29 -7.43 2.88 8.93
CA ILE A 29 -7.24 4.11 8.16
C ILE A 29 -8.51 4.44 7.36
N GLY A 30 -9.19 3.42 6.81
CA GLY A 30 -10.45 3.59 6.09
C GLY A 30 -11.56 4.21 6.95
N LEU A 31 -11.69 3.76 8.21
CA LEU A 31 -12.66 4.34 9.15
C LEU A 31 -12.31 5.80 9.49
N ILE A 32 -11.03 6.11 9.71
CA ILE A 32 -10.57 7.47 9.99
C ILE A 32 -10.85 8.39 8.78
N LEU A 33 -10.60 7.92 7.56
CA LEU A 33 -10.90 8.67 6.34
C LEU A 33 -12.41 8.84 6.11
N ALA A 34 -13.22 7.83 6.41
CA ALA A 34 -14.68 7.95 6.35
C ALA A 34 -15.20 9.01 7.33
N LEU A 35 -14.66 9.03 8.56
CA LEU A 35 -14.98 10.08 9.54
C LEU A 35 -14.53 11.46 9.07
N SER A 36 -13.29 11.57 8.57
CA SER A 36 -12.76 12.80 7.96
C SER A 36 -13.68 13.30 6.84
N SER A 37 -14.13 12.42 5.94
CA SER A 37 -15.03 12.75 4.84
C SER A 37 -16.39 13.29 5.31
N ILE A 38 -16.95 12.69 6.38
CA ILE A 38 -18.18 13.18 7.02
C ILE A 38 -17.96 14.57 7.64
N LEU A 39 -16.82 14.80 8.30
CA LEU A 39 -16.45 16.06 8.93
C LEU A 39 -16.14 17.18 7.91
N THR A 40 -15.72 16.83 6.70
CA THR A 40 -15.49 17.78 5.59
C THR A 40 -16.71 17.97 4.69
N ASN A 41 -17.90 17.51 5.10
CA ASN A 41 -19.09 17.69 4.27
C ASN A 41 -19.64 19.12 4.41
N ALA A 42 -19.60 19.89 3.31
CA ALA A 42 -20.05 21.28 3.25
C ALA A 42 -21.55 21.49 3.57
N THR A 43 -22.35 20.42 3.57
CA THR A 43 -23.77 20.48 3.97
C THR A 43 -23.99 20.38 5.48
N LEU A 44 -23.01 19.87 6.24
CA LEU A 44 -23.11 19.63 7.69
C LEU A 44 -22.29 20.61 8.53
N ILE A 45 -21.17 21.12 7.99
CA ILE A 45 -20.21 21.98 8.71
C ILE A 45 -19.88 23.19 7.84
N ASN A 46 -19.97 24.38 8.42
CA ASN A 46 -19.69 25.66 7.75
C ASN A 46 -18.22 25.71 7.28
N GLU A 47 -17.95 26.14 6.05
CA GLU A 47 -16.60 26.09 5.43
C GLU A 47 -15.51 26.88 6.18
N HIS A 48 -15.93 27.85 7.01
CA HIS A 48 -15.04 28.65 7.87
C HIS A 48 -14.80 28.06 9.27
N SER A 49 -15.38 26.89 9.57
CA SER A 49 -15.21 26.25 10.88
C SER A 49 -13.85 25.54 10.96
N ALA A 50 -13.15 25.70 12.08
CA ALA A 50 -11.91 24.98 12.38
C ALA A 50 -12.07 23.45 12.24
N VAL A 51 -13.29 22.94 12.46
CA VAL A 51 -13.62 21.51 12.32
C VAL A 51 -13.47 21.01 10.87
N PHE A 52 -13.81 21.85 9.88
CA PHE A 52 -13.65 21.50 8.45
C PHE A 52 -12.16 21.41 8.09
N SER A 53 -11.35 22.39 8.51
CA SER A 53 -9.91 22.37 8.28
C SER A 53 -9.22 21.19 8.96
N ILE A 54 -9.65 20.80 10.17
CA ILE A 54 -9.14 19.62 10.87
C ILE A 54 -9.52 18.34 10.14
N GLY A 55 -10.80 18.20 9.73
CA GLY A 55 -11.27 17.06 8.94
C GLY A 55 -10.46 16.89 7.66
N LYS A 56 -10.18 17.98 6.94
CA LYS A 56 -9.39 17.98 5.71
C LYS A 56 -7.92 17.63 5.96
N MET A 57 -7.32 18.18 7.01
CA MET A 57 -5.92 17.88 7.38
C MET A 57 -5.74 16.40 7.70
N ILE A 58 -6.70 15.80 8.42
CA ILE A 58 -6.71 14.35 8.69
C ILE A 58 -6.80 13.59 7.36
N GLY A 59 -7.74 13.95 6.49
CA GLY A 59 -7.89 13.32 5.18
C GLY A 59 -6.59 13.33 4.36
N ASP A 60 -5.99 14.50 4.21
CA ASP A 60 -4.75 14.72 3.46
C ASP A 60 -3.54 14.00 4.08
N THR A 61 -3.52 13.80 5.41
CA THR A 61 -2.44 13.10 6.12
C THR A 61 -2.52 11.58 5.94
N PHE A 62 -3.73 11.00 5.95
CA PHE A 62 -3.93 9.56 5.89
C PHE A 62 -4.08 9.02 4.46
N TRP A 63 -4.43 9.86 3.49
CA TRP A 63 -4.56 9.49 2.08
C TRP A 63 -3.29 8.87 1.45
N PRO A 64 -2.06 9.38 1.69
CA PRO A 64 -0.83 8.80 1.15
C PRO A 64 -0.58 7.34 1.56
N LEU A 65 -1.16 6.86 2.66
CA LEU A 65 -1.04 5.46 3.07
C LEU A 65 -1.74 4.52 2.09
N PHE A 66 -2.88 4.93 1.53
CA PHE A 66 -3.55 4.21 0.45
C PHE A 66 -2.81 4.34 -0.88
N GLY A 67 -2.26 5.53 -1.17
CA GLY A 67 -1.45 5.77 -2.37
C GLY A 67 -0.17 4.92 -2.42
N ASN A 68 0.41 4.60 -1.27
CA ASN A 68 1.65 3.82 -1.14
C ASN A 68 1.41 2.41 -0.55
N LEU A 69 0.19 1.90 -0.66
CA LEU A 69 -0.20 0.63 -0.06
C LEU A 69 0.67 -0.54 -0.55
N GLY A 70 1.12 -0.51 -1.81
CA GLY A 70 2.05 -1.51 -2.36
C GLY A 70 3.37 -1.61 -1.60
N LEU A 71 3.90 -0.48 -1.11
CA LEU A 71 5.11 -0.44 -0.29
C LEU A 71 4.86 -1.04 1.10
N ILE A 72 3.72 -0.72 1.71
CA ILE A 72 3.31 -1.26 3.02
C ILE A 72 3.17 -2.79 2.96
N PHE A 73 2.55 -3.31 1.90
CA PHE A 73 2.45 -4.75 1.68
C PHE A 73 3.81 -5.41 1.44
N CYS A 74 4.68 -4.77 0.64
CA CYS A 74 6.02 -5.29 0.37
C CYS A 74 6.81 -5.49 1.67
N ILE A 75 6.86 -4.45 2.52
CA ILE A 75 7.55 -4.52 3.82
C ILE A 75 6.89 -5.56 4.73
N GLY A 76 5.56 -5.55 4.84
CA GLY A 76 4.85 -6.45 5.76
C GLY A 76 4.96 -7.93 5.38
N ILE A 77 4.92 -8.25 4.08
CA ILE A 77 5.14 -9.62 3.59
C ILE A 77 6.58 -10.04 3.88
N THR A 78 7.58 -9.23 3.51
CA THR A 78 8.99 -9.60 3.74
C THR A 78 9.29 -9.74 5.23
N TYR A 79 8.76 -8.85 6.07
CA TYR A 79 8.90 -8.93 7.51
C TYR A 79 8.24 -10.18 8.11
N GLY A 80 7.05 -10.54 7.63
CA GLY A 80 6.31 -11.71 8.12
C GLY A 80 6.87 -13.06 7.62
N LEU A 81 7.53 -13.09 6.47
CA LEU A 81 8.22 -14.28 5.94
C LEU A 81 9.66 -14.43 6.47
N ALA A 82 10.29 -13.35 6.92
CA ALA A 82 11.67 -13.38 7.41
C ALA A 82 11.78 -14.20 8.70
N LYS A 83 12.64 -15.23 8.67
CA LYS A 83 12.94 -16.08 9.82
C LYS A 83 13.93 -15.40 10.77
N ASP A 84 14.98 -14.84 10.20
CA ASP A 84 16.08 -14.16 10.91
C ASP A 84 16.25 -12.75 10.38
N LYS A 85 16.85 -11.88 11.19
CA LYS A 85 17.23 -10.50 10.81
C LYS A 85 16.10 -9.73 10.10
N LYS A 86 14.91 -9.75 10.71
CA LYS A 86 13.67 -9.20 10.14
C LYS A 86 13.79 -7.72 9.73
N SER A 87 14.59 -6.95 10.46
CA SER A 87 14.90 -5.55 10.17
C SER A 87 15.73 -5.39 8.89
N GLU A 88 16.78 -6.18 8.70
CA GLU A 88 17.62 -6.17 7.49
C GLU A 88 16.80 -6.60 6.26
N ALA A 89 15.99 -7.65 6.41
CA ALA A 89 15.12 -8.14 5.33
C ALA A 89 14.09 -7.08 4.90
N ALA A 90 13.49 -6.36 5.86
CA ALA A 90 12.57 -5.26 5.57
C ALA A 90 13.27 -4.10 4.84
N LEU A 91 14.51 -3.76 5.22
CA LEU A 91 15.29 -2.71 4.56
C LEU A 91 15.60 -3.08 3.10
N VAL A 92 15.98 -4.33 2.84
CA VAL A 92 16.19 -4.85 1.48
C VAL A 92 14.90 -4.82 0.66
N ALA A 93 13.74 -5.12 1.27
CA ALA A 93 12.45 -5.05 0.59
C ALA A 93 12.14 -3.62 0.11
N VAL A 94 12.39 -2.60 0.95
CA VAL A 94 12.20 -1.19 0.56
C VAL A 94 13.13 -0.82 -0.60
N MET A 95 14.40 -1.19 -0.52
CA MET A 95 15.36 -0.92 -1.60
C MET A 95 14.93 -1.58 -2.92
N CYS A 96 14.46 -2.84 -2.84
CA CYS A 96 13.96 -3.56 -3.99
C CYS A 96 12.70 -2.91 -4.59
N PHE A 97 11.79 -2.43 -3.74
CA PHE A 97 10.58 -1.71 -4.16
C PHE A 97 10.91 -0.39 -4.88
N ILE A 98 11.87 0.38 -4.36
CA ILE A 98 12.33 1.63 -5.02
C ILE A 98 12.99 1.33 -6.37
N MET A 99 13.82 0.29 -6.44
CA MET A 99 14.44 -0.16 -7.70
C MET A 99 13.37 -0.58 -8.72
N PHE A 100 12.31 -1.27 -8.27
CA PHE A 100 11.17 -1.62 -9.10
C PHE A 100 10.43 -0.39 -9.65
N LEU A 101 10.23 0.66 -8.84
CA LEU A 101 9.64 1.92 -9.31
C LEU A 101 10.52 2.61 -10.38
N GLY A 102 11.85 2.61 -10.18
CA GLY A 102 12.79 3.15 -11.17
C GLY A 102 12.79 2.37 -12.49
N ALA A 103 12.71 1.04 -12.42
CA ALA A 103 12.57 0.18 -13.59
C ALA A 103 11.26 0.46 -14.34
N GLN A 104 10.15 0.65 -13.63
CA GLN A 104 8.86 0.98 -14.23
C GLN A 104 8.91 2.32 -14.99
N PHE A 105 9.59 3.32 -14.43
CA PHE A 105 9.80 4.59 -15.13
C PHE A 105 10.56 4.40 -16.44
N PHE A 106 11.66 3.64 -16.43
CA PHE A 106 12.44 3.32 -17.62
C PHE A 106 11.64 2.52 -18.66
N LEU A 107 10.90 1.51 -18.22
CA LEU A 107 10.05 0.69 -19.09
C LEU A 107 8.96 1.54 -19.76
N SER A 108 8.38 2.48 -19.00
CA SER A 108 7.41 3.42 -19.54
C SER A 108 8.02 4.35 -20.60
N ALA A 109 9.29 4.75 -20.46
CA ALA A 109 10.00 5.55 -21.45
C ALA A 109 10.25 4.77 -22.75
N ILE A 110 10.56 3.47 -22.67
CA ILE A 110 10.73 2.59 -23.82
C ILE A 110 9.40 2.29 -24.53
N GLN A 111 8.26 2.35 -23.84
CA GLN A 111 6.94 2.16 -24.43
C GLN A 111 6.36 3.41 -25.13
N ARG A 112 6.97 4.59 -24.95
CA ARG A 112 6.54 5.83 -25.63
C ARG A 112 6.72 5.91 -27.16
N PRO A 113 7.42 5.02 -27.91
CA PRO A 113 7.50 5.12 -29.37
C PRO A 113 6.25 4.67 -30.14
N ARG A 114 5.21 4.11 -29.51
CA ARG A 114 4.05 3.52 -30.23
C ARG A 114 2.65 3.95 -29.77
N ARG A 115 2.49 5.16 -29.24
CA ARG A 115 1.15 5.76 -29.01
C ARG A 115 0.87 7.02 -29.83
N GLY A 116 1.67 7.29 -30.87
CA GLY A 116 1.54 8.46 -31.74
C GLY A 116 1.36 8.17 -33.23
N GLN A 117 1.04 6.93 -33.64
CA GLN A 117 0.78 6.57 -35.05
C GLN A 117 -0.56 5.85 -35.26
N ASP A 118 -1.59 6.19 -34.48
CA ASP A 118 -2.97 5.71 -34.70
C ASP A 118 -4.00 6.85 -34.57
N GLN A 119 -3.62 8.04 -35.07
CA GLN A 119 -4.49 9.22 -35.21
C GLN A 119 -4.16 10.04 -36.47
N ARG A 120 -3.86 9.37 -37.59
CA ARG A 120 -3.92 10.00 -38.92
C ARG A 120 -4.71 9.13 -39.87
#